data_AF-A0A918V364-F1
#
_entry.id   AF-A0A918V364-F1
#
_cell.length_a   1.000
_cell.length_b   1.000
_cell.length_c   1.000
_cell.angle_alpha   90.00
_cell.angle_beta   90.00
_cell.angle_gamma   90.00
#
_symmetry.space_group_name_H-M   'P 1'
#
loop_
_entity.id
_entity.type
_entity.pdbx_description
1 polymer ?
#
loop_
_entity_poly.entity_id
_entity_poly.type
_entity_poly.pdbx_seq_one_letter_code
_entity_poly.pdbx_strand_id
1 'polypeptide(L)'
;MMSEKARKLFEALDLDQDGELTRVEVISALRSKGPTLAARGDLPFWGVGDVDDSSALFDAADQNGDAVLSFEEFAAVVDRRFGW
;
A
#
# COMPACT_ATOMS: atom_id res chain seq x y z
N MET A 1 3.02 17.99 0.31
CA MET A 1 3.82 17.45 1.43
C MET A 1 3.55 15.96 1.43
N MET A 2 4.57 15.12 1.21
CA MET A 2 4.35 13.67 1.19
C MET A 2 3.83 13.22 2.55
N SER A 3 2.69 12.53 2.59
CA SER A 3 2.00 12.26 3.85
C SER A 3 2.79 11.26 4.69
N GLU A 4 3.04 11.60 5.96
CA GLU A 4 3.70 10.71 6.93
C GLU A 4 2.92 9.40 7.14
N LYS A 5 1.60 9.41 6.85
CA LYS A 5 0.75 8.22 6.86
C LYS A 5 1.08 7.28 5.70
N ALA A 6 1.28 7.82 4.50
CA ALA A 6 1.72 7.04 3.34
C ALA A 6 3.07 6.39 3.59
N ARG A 7 4.02 7.11 4.20
CA ARG A 7 5.34 6.54 4.55
C ARG A 7 5.24 5.38 5.51
N LYS A 8 4.52 5.54 6.62
CA LYS A 8 4.35 4.47 7.62
C LYS A 8 3.66 3.25 7.03
N LEU A 9 2.69 3.46 6.14
CA LEU A 9 2.01 2.38 5.48
C LEU A 9 2.94 1.68 4.48
N PHE A 10 3.67 2.43 3.66
CA PHE A 10 4.66 1.90 2.73
C PHE A 10 5.69 1.02 3.46
N GLU A 11 6.30 1.53 4.53
CA GLU A 11 7.25 0.79 5.38
C GLU A 11 6.62 -0.43 6.07
N ALA A 12 5.30 -0.42 6.30
CA ALA A 12 4.60 -1.58 6.85
C ALA A 12 4.35 -2.66 5.80
N LEU A 13 4.21 -2.28 4.53
CA LEU A 13 3.98 -3.19 3.41
C LEU A 13 5.28 -3.76 2.85
N ASP A 14 6.35 -2.97 2.86
CA ASP A 14 7.70 -3.34 2.44
C ASP A 14 8.27 -4.37 3.43
N LEU A 15 8.36 -5.63 3.01
CA LEU A 15 8.72 -6.74 3.90
C LEU A 15 10.22 -6.97 3.92
N ASP A 16 10.90 -6.77 2.79
CA ASP A 16 12.34 -6.95 2.67
C ASP A 16 13.16 -5.65 2.81
N GLN A 17 12.48 -4.49 2.89
CA GLN A 17 13.04 -3.17 3.11
C GLN A 17 13.94 -2.70 1.96
N ASP A 18 13.64 -3.11 0.74
CA ASP A 18 14.38 -2.71 -0.46
C ASP A 18 13.95 -1.32 -0.99
N GLY A 19 12.84 -0.77 -0.48
CA GLY A 19 12.33 0.55 -0.86
C GLY A 19 11.36 0.52 -2.05
N GLU A 20 10.99 -0.67 -2.51
CA GLU A 20 9.97 -0.93 -3.53
C GLU A 20 8.88 -1.83 -2.91
N LEU A 21 7.66 -1.79 -3.46
CA LEU A 21 6.63 -2.74 -3.06
C LEU A 21 6.31 -3.67 -4.21
N THR A 22 6.60 -4.95 -4.04
CA THR A 22 6.13 -5.96 -4.98
C THR A 22 4.66 -6.32 -4.72
N ARG A 23 3.97 -6.83 -5.74
CA ARG A 23 2.58 -7.31 -5.58
C ARG A 23 2.46 -8.35 -4.46
N VAL A 24 3.46 -9.24 -4.35
CA VAL A 24 3.48 -10.31 -3.35
C VAL A 24 3.56 -9.72 -1.95
N GLU A 25 4.38 -8.70 -1.74
CA GLU A 25 4.53 -8.05 -0.44
C GLU A 25 3.28 -7.27 -0.06
N VAL A 26 2.70 -6.50 -0.99
CA VAL A 26 1.44 -5.80 -0.75
C VAL A 26 0.35 -6.78 -0.30
N ILE A 27 0.14 -7.88 -1.05
CA ILE A 27 -0.88 -8.87 -0.71
C ILE A 27 -0.56 -9.56 0.64
N SER A 28 0.68 -9.96 0.85
CA SER A 28 1.10 -10.70 2.06
C SER A 28 1.05 -9.83 3.31
N ALA A 29 1.47 -8.56 3.19
CA ALA A 29 1.45 -7.60 4.27
C ALA A 29 0.02 -7.12 4.57
N LEU A 30 -0.84 -6.90 3.57
CA LEU A 30 -2.26 -6.59 3.82
C LEU A 30 -2.99 -7.77 4.46
N ARG A 31 -2.70 -9.02 4.06
CA ARG A 31 -3.28 -10.20 4.72
C ARG A 31 -2.82 -10.37 6.17
N SER A 32 -1.54 -10.16 6.45
CA SER A 32 -0.99 -10.38 7.79
C SER A 32 -1.15 -9.18 8.73
N LYS A 33 -0.87 -7.98 8.25
CA LYS A 33 -0.87 -6.72 9.01
C LYS A 33 -2.13 -5.88 8.78
N GLY A 34 -2.91 -6.12 7.72
CA GLY A 34 -4.12 -5.35 7.39
C GLY A 34 -5.10 -5.19 8.56
N PRO A 35 -5.49 -6.26 9.29
CA PRO A 35 -6.36 -6.14 10.46
C PRO A 35 -5.76 -5.25 11.57
N THR A 36 -4.44 -5.31 11.75
CA THR A 36 -3.73 -4.52 12.77
C THR A 36 -3.63 -3.05 12.35
N LEU A 37 -3.28 -2.78 11.10
CA LEU A 37 -3.19 -1.43 10.53
C LEU A 37 -4.56 -0.75 10.49
N ALA A 38 -5.62 -1.49 10.18
CA ALA A 38 -6.99 -0.98 10.24
C ALA A 38 -7.47 -0.73 11.67
N ALA A 39 -7.15 -1.62 12.61
CA ALA A 39 -7.44 -1.41 14.02
C ALA A 39 -6.72 -0.17 14.60
N ARG A 40 -5.54 0.17 14.06
CA ARG A 40 -4.78 1.38 14.41
C ARG A 40 -5.28 2.64 13.71
N GLY A 41 -6.12 2.50 12.68
CA GLY A 41 -6.56 3.61 11.83
C GLY A 41 -5.51 4.10 10.82
N ASP A 42 -4.42 3.34 10.65
CA ASP A 42 -3.35 3.62 9.68
C ASP A 42 -3.74 3.13 8.27
N LEU A 43 -4.56 2.07 8.20
CA LEU A 43 -5.19 1.60 6.97
C LEU A 43 -6.68 1.94 6.95
N PRO A 44 -7.20 2.51 5.85
CA PRO A 44 -8.64 2.58 5.65
C PRO A 44 -9.19 1.19 5.30
N PHE A 45 -10.48 0.96 5.58
CA PHE A 45 -11.11 -0.37 5.65
C PHE A 45 -10.97 -1.25 4.39
N TRP A 46 -10.69 -0.65 3.23
CA TRP A 46 -10.44 -1.35 1.95
C TRP A 46 -9.07 -2.07 1.92
N GLY A 47 -8.08 -1.65 2.73
CA GLY A 47 -6.80 -2.34 2.89
C GLY A 47 -6.89 -3.65 3.68
N VAL A 48 -8.10 -3.99 4.16
CA VAL A 48 -8.42 -5.28 4.79
C VAL A 48 -9.34 -6.11 3.87
N GLY A 49 -9.34 -5.79 2.57
CA GLY A 49 -10.06 -6.53 1.54
C GLY A 49 -9.37 -7.85 1.15
N ASP A 50 -10.02 -8.60 0.26
CA ASP A 50 -9.44 -9.82 -0.30
C ASP A 50 -8.28 -9.50 -1.27
N VAL A 51 -7.59 -10.53 -1.76
CA VAL A 51 -6.44 -10.44 -2.68
C VAL A 51 -6.78 -9.64 -3.93
N ASP A 52 -8.02 -9.70 -4.37
CA ASP A 52 -8.50 -9.01 -5.57
C ASP A 52 -8.51 -7.49 -5.36
N ASP A 53 -8.90 -7.00 -4.19
CA ASP A 53 -8.88 -5.57 -3.86
C ASP A 53 -7.44 -5.04 -3.77
N SER A 54 -6.56 -5.86 -3.20
CA SER A 54 -5.13 -5.55 -3.10
C SER A 54 -4.46 -5.51 -4.47
N SER A 55 -4.84 -6.43 -5.37
CA SER A 55 -4.35 -6.49 -6.74
C SER A 55 -4.84 -5.31 -7.57
N ALA A 56 -6.13 -4.94 -7.45
CA ALA A 56 -6.69 -3.80 -8.14
C ALA A 56 -6.09 -2.46 -7.69
N LEU A 57 -5.73 -2.33 -6.40
CA LEU A 57 -4.95 -1.19 -5.92
C LEU A 57 -3.57 -1.17 -6.58
N PHE A 58 -2.87 -2.31 -6.55
CA PHE A 58 -1.53 -2.42 -7.11
C PHE A 58 -1.55 -1.97 -8.58
N ASP A 59 -2.47 -2.51 -9.37
CA ASP A 59 -2.63 -2.15 -10.79
C ASP A 59 -2.96 -0.67 -11.00
N ALA A 60 -3.66 -0.05 -10.07
CA ALA A 60 -3.99 1.38 -10.14
C ALA A 60 -2.81 2.28 -9.74
N ALA A 61 -1.87 1.77 -8.93
CA ALA A 61 -0.69 2.48 -8.47
C ALA A 61 0.51 2.31 -9.39
N ASP A 62 0.65 1.14 -10.02
CA ASP A 62 1.68 0.82 -11.00
C ASP A 62 1.41 1.57 -12.31
N GLN A 63 1.86 2.83 -12.37
CA GLN A 63 1.63 3.70 -13.52
C GLN A 63 2.65 3.48 -14.64
N ASN A 64 3.84 3.01 -14.28
CA ASN A 64 4.94 2.79 -15.21
C ASN A 64 4.94 1.36 -15.80
N GLY A 65 4.22 0.42 -15.18
CA GLY A 65 4.07 -0.97 -15.61
C GLY A 65 5.29 -1.86 -15.31
N ASP A 66 6.12 -1.49 -14.32
CA ASP A 66 7.32 -2.24 -13.94
C ASP A 66 7.04 -3.37 -12.93
N ALA A 67 5.77 -3.52 -12.51
CA ALA A 67 5.30 -4.50 -11.55
C ALA A 67 5.89 -4.36 -10.14
N VAL A 68 6.41 -3.18 -9.80
CA VAL A 68 6.74 -2.74 -8.45
C VAL A 68 6.05 -1.39 -8.17
N LEU A 69 5.95 -0.98 -6.91
CA LEU A 69 5.49 0.37 -6.59
C LEU A 69 6.61 1.12 -5.87
N SER A 70 7.03 2.22 -6.47
CA SER A 70 7.84 3.20 -5.77
C SER A 70 7.03 3.89 -4.67
N PHE A 71 7.73 4.51 -3.71
CA PHE A 71 7.08 5.32 -2.69
C PHE A 71 6.22 6.43 -3.31
N GLU A 72 6.68 7.06 -4.39
CA GLU A 72 5.96 8.11 -5.10
C GLU A 72 4.65 7.63 -5.73
N GLU A 73 4.68 6.48 -6.41
CA GLU A 73 3.49 5.88 -7.02
C GLU A 73 2.46 5.47 -5.97
N PHE A 74 2.94 4.84 -4.91
CA PHE A 74 2.10 4.47 -3.78
C PHE A 74 1.49 5.70 -3.12
N ALA A 75 2.31 6.70 -2.78
CA ALA A 75 1.89 7.93 -2.14
C ALA A 75 0.86 8.69 -2.99
N ALA A 76 1.06 8.77 -4.31
CA ALA A 76 0.15 9.45 -5.22
C ALA A 76 -1.25 8.80 -5.22
N VAL A 77 -1.32 7.47 -5.19
CA VAL A 77 -2.62 6.77 -5.17
C VAL A 77 -3.31 6.89 -3.82
N VAL A 78 -2.61 6.66 -2.71
CA VAL A 78 -3.22 6.76 -1.38
C VAL A 78 -3.63 8.20 -1.06
N ASP A 79 -2.83 9.19 -1.48
CA ASP A 79 -3.17 10.60 -1.31
C ASP A 79 -4.42 10.97 -2.13
N ARG A 80 -4.47 10.58 -3.41
CA ARG A 80 -5.64 10.83 -4.26
C ARG A 80 -6.91 10.15 -3.74
N ARG A 81 -6.78 8.94 -3.19
CA ARG A 81 -7.91 8.10 -2.77
C ARG A 81 -8.42 8.45 -1.38
N PHE A 82 -7.56 8.90 -0.45
CA PHE A 82 -7.91 9.17 0.95
C PHE A 82 -7.78 10.63 1.38
N GLY A 83 -7.19 11.50 0.54
CA GLY A 83 -6.98 12.91 0.83
C GLY A 83 -6.07 13.11 2.04
N TRP A 84 -4.85 12.57 1.98
CA TRP A 84 -3.90 12.60 3.09
C TRP A 84 -3.02 13.86 3.13
#